data_AF-A0A937P4G2-F1
#
_entry.id   AF-A0A937P4G2-F1
#
_cell.length_a   1.000
_cell.length_b   1.000
_cell.length_c   1.000
_cell.angle_alpha   90.00
_cell.angle_beta   90.00
_cell.angle_gamma   90.00
#
_symmetry.space_group_name_H-M   'P 1'
#
loop_
_entity.id
_entity.type
_entity.pdbx_description
1 polymer ?
#
loop_
_entity_poly.entity_id
_entity_poly.type
_entity_poly.pdbx_seq_one_letter_code
_entity_poly.pdbx_strand_id
1 'polypeptide(L)'
;MNIKDLLEFKILETDKLTFTVYQLAVFILVLFTTWLVLKLIKKLLDRKIEKQKVDIGTRYAVFQIIKYFIWIIAIGVALETIGIRFNLLIASSAALLVGLGFGLQQIFSDYISGILILFEGNLKLNDVLQVE
;
A
#
# COMPACT_ATOMS: atom_id res chain seq x y z
N MET A 1 5.40 24.94 -35.80
CA MET A 1 5.81 24.81 -34.38
C MET A 1 5.49 23.40 -33.97
N ASN A 2 6.50 22.53 -33.81
CA ASN A 2 6.28 21.11 -33.58
C ASN A 2 5.89 20.88 -32.11
N ILE A 3 4.98 19.93 -31.88
CA ILE A 3 4.54 19.53 -30.54
C ILE A 3 5.72 19.09 -29.66
N LYS A 4 6.80 18.58 -30.29
CA LYS A 4 8.05 18.21 -29.61
C LYS A 4 8.77 19.40 -28.97
N ASP A 5 8.76 20.58 -29.61
CA ASP A 5 9.42 21.78 -29.11
C ASP A 5 8.68 22.39 -27.90
N LEU A 6 7.37 22.15 -27.78
CA LEU A 6 6.56 22.56 -26.62
C LEU A 6 6.74 21.61 -25.42
N LEU A 7 7.13 20.35 -25.65
CA LEU A 7 7.39 19.37 -24.58
C LEU A 7 8.79 19.50 -23.95
N GLU A 8 9.75 20.09 -24.67
CA GLU A 8 11.14 20.30 -24.21
C GLU A 8 11.37 21.66 -23.54
N PHE A 9 10.31 22.46 -23.33
CA PHE A 9 10.46 23.78 -22.72
C PHE A 9 10.92 23.66 -21.26
N LYS A 10 12.23 23.89 -21.04
CA LYS A 10 12.89 23.94 -19.73
C LYS A 10 12.46 25.20 -19.00
N ILE A 11 11.77 25.06 -17.86
CA ILE A 11 11.23 26.21 -17.10
C ILE A 11 12.17 26.63 -15.96
N LEU A 12 13.06 25.76 -15.45
CA LEU A 12 13.97 26.08 -14.35
C LEU A 12 15.33 25.36 -14.51
N GLU A 13 16.41 26.14 -14.61
CA GLU A 13 17.78 25.67 -14.39
C GLU A 13 18.11 25.78 -12.90
N THR A 14 18.11 24.64 -12.20
CA THR A 14 18.84 24.45 -10.94
C THR A 14 19.66 23.18 -11.11
N ASP A 15 20.99 23.31 -10.94
CA ASP A 15 22.10 22.43 -11.35
C ASP A 15 22.01 20.89 -11.16
N LYS A 16 20.90 20.30 -10.67
CA LYS A 16 20.76 18.83 -10.52
C LYS A 16 19.40 18.22 -10.86
N LEU A 17 18.36 18.99 -11.20
CA LEU A 17 17.03 18.44 -11.49
C LEU A 17 16.32 19.24 -12.60
N THR A 18 16.42 18.78 -13.85
CA THR A 18 15.68 19.38 -14.97
C THR A 18 14.22 18.95 -14.92
N PHE A 19 13.38 19.74 -14.24
CA PHE A 19 11.93 19.58 -14.28
C PHE A 19 11.41 19.82 -15.70
N THR A 20 11.11 18.73 -16.41
CA THR A 20 10.56 18.78 -17.77
C THR A 20 9.05 18.62 -17.70
N VAL A 21 8.29 19.25 -18.61
CA VAL A 21 6.82 19.12 -18.71
C VAL A 21 6.36 17.66 -18.70
N TYR A 22 7.19 16.78 -19.27
CA TYR A 22 7.02 15.32 -19.21
C TYR A 22 6.88 14.75 -17.79
N GLN A 23 7.74 15.15 -16.85
CA GLN A 23 7.69 14.64 -15.47
C GLN A 23 6.41 15.08 -14.76
N LEU A 24 5.97 16.32 -15.03
CA LEU A 24 4.71 16.83 -14.48
C LEU A 24 3.50 16.07 -15.05
N ALA A 25 3.52 15.77 -16.36
CA ALA A 25 2.48 14.98 -17.01
C ALA A 25 2.42 13.54 -16.46
N VAL A 26 3.57 12.89 -16.27
CA VAL A 26 3.64 11.54 -15.67
C VAL A 26 3.17 11.56 -14.22
N PHE A 27 3.54 12.56 -13.43
CA PHE A 27 3.09 12.71 -12.04
C PHE A 27 1.55 12.81 -11.96
N ILE A 28 0.94 13.66 -12.79
CA ILE A 28 -0.52 13.79 -12.88
C ILE A 28 -1.16 12.47 -13.30
N LEU A 29 -0.56 11.75 -14.25
CA LEU A 29 -1.06 10.46 -14.71
C LEU A 29 -1.01 9.40 -13.61
N VAL A 30 0.07 9.34 -12.82
CA VAL A 30 0.19 8.43 -11.67
C VAL A 30 -0.89 8.73 -10.64
N LEU A 31 -1.12 10.00 -10.30
CA LEU A 31 -2.19 10.39 -9.38
C LEU A 31 -3.58 10.01 -9.90
N PHE A 32 -3.82 10.25 -11.19
CA PHE A 32 -5.10 9.91 -11.82
C PHE A 32 -5.36 8.39 -11.82
N THR A 33 -4.37 7.59 -12.22
CA THR A 33 -4.46 6.12 -12.18
C THR A 33 -4.65 5.63 -10.75
N THR A 34 -3.94 6.20 -9.78
CA THR A 34 -4.08 5.85 -8.36
C THR A 34 -5.50 6.11 -7.86
N TRP A 35 -6.05 7.28 -8.17
CA TRP A 35 -7.43 7.63 -7.82
C TRP A 35 -8.44 6.67 -8.45
N LEU A 36 -8.24 6.30 -9.72
CA LEU A 36 -9.11 5.36 -10.43
C LEU A 36 -9.08 3.96 -9.79
N VAL A 37 -7.89 3.45 -9.46
CA VAL A 37 -7.70 2.16 -8.79
C VAL A 37 -8.39 2.14 -7.42
N LEU A 38 -8.18 3.19 -6.61
CA LEU A 38 -8.82 3.30 -5.29
C LEU A 38 -10.35 3.33 -5.40
N LYS A 39 -10.89 4.02 -6.39
CA LYS A 39 -12.34 4.08 -6.64
C LYS A 39 -12.90 2.72 -7.05
N LEU A 40 -12.18 1.97 -7.89
CA LEU A 40 -12.55 0.61 -8.28
C LEU A 40 -12.54 -0.33 -7.09
N ILE A 41 -11.47 -0.32 -6.29
CA ILE A 41 -11.36 -1.15 -5.08
C ILE A 41 -12.49 -0.85 -4.10
N LYS A 42 -12.76 0.43 -3.83
CA LYS A 42 -13.87 0.84 -2.96
C LYS A 42 -15.20 0.27 -3.47
N LYS A 43 -15.49 0.44 -4.76
CA LYS A 43 -16.72 -0.08 -5.38
C LYS A 43 -16.85 -1.60 -5.30
N LEU A 44 -15.74 -2.32 -5.46
CA LEU A 44 -15.72 -3.79 -5.34
C LEU A 44 -15.95 -4.24 -3.89
N LEU A 45 -15.31 -3.59 -2.94
CA LEU A 45 -15.46 -3.88 -1.52
C LEU A 45 -16.89 -3.63 -1.05
N ASP A 46 -17.47 -2.50 -1.49
CA ASP A 46 -18.86 -2.13 -1.22
C ASP A 46 -19.84 -3.17 -1.78
N ARG A 47 -19.63 -3.63 -3.03
CA ARG A 47 -20.49 -4.64 -3.68
C ARG A 47 -20.40 -6.04 -3.08
N LYS A 48 -19.22 -6.49 -2.64
CA LYS A 48 -19.04 -7.84 -2.08
C LYS A 48 -19.66 -7.96 -0.69
N ILE A 49 -19.62 -6.90 0.09
CA ILE A 49 -19.97 -6.91 1.51
C ILE A 49 -21.46 -6.68 1.76
N GLU A 50 -22.17 -5.98 0.87
CA GLU A 50 -23.63 -5.86 0.91
C GLU A 50 -24.33 -7.24 0.91
N LYS A 51 -23.64 -8.28 0.42
CA LYS A 51 -24.10 -9.67 0.43
C LYS A 51 -23.73 -10.45 1.71
N GLN A 52 -22.79 -9.96 2.54
CA GLN A 52 -22.17 -10.74 3.62
C GLN A 52 -22.35 -10.18 5.05
N LYS A 53 -23.14 -9.10 5.25
CA LYS A 53 -23.41 -8.49 6.58
C LYS A 53 -22.13 -8.19 7.40
N VAL A 54 -21.04 -7.79 6.76
CA VAL A 54 -19.80 -7.40 7.47
C VAL A 54 -20.04 -6.06 8.19
N ASP A 55 -19.48 -5.92 9.39
CA ASP A 55 -19.53 -4.68 10.16
C ASP A 55 -18.90 -3.48 9.39
N ILE A 56 -19.49 -2.30 9.58
CA ILE A 56 -19.09 -1.07 8.89
C ILE A 56 -17.69 -0.64 9.33
N GLY A 57 -17.33 -0.86 10.61
CA GLY A 57 -16.02 -0.56 11.15
C GLY A 57 -14.92 -1.40 10.51
N THR A 58 -15.15 -2.71 10.40
CA THR A 58 -14.21 -3.63 9.72
C THR A 58 -14.02 -3.25 8.26
N ARG A 59 -15.10 -2.89 7.54
CA ARG A 59 -15.02 -2.42 6.14
C ARG A 59 -14.15 -1.17 6.01
N TYR A 60 -14.36 -0.19 6.89
CA TYR A 60 -13.60 1.06 6.86
C TYR A 60 -12.12 0.79 7.14
N ALA A 61 -11.80 -0.03 8.15
CA ALA A 61 -10.43 -0.38 8.49
C ALA A 61 -9.70 -1.08 7.32
N VAL A 62 -10.33 -2.09 6.70
CA VAL A 62 -9.75 -2.81 5.56
C VAL A 62 -9.50 -1.89 4.37
N PHE A 63 -10.48 -1.05 4.03
CA PHE A 63 -10.30 -0.07 2.94
C PHE A 63 -9.17 0.90 3.24
N GLN A 64 -9.05 1.37 4.48
CA GLN A 64 -8.02 2.31 4.88
C GLN A 64 -6.61 1.70 4.78
N ILE A 65 -6.43 0.44 5.20
CA ILE A 65 -5.16 -0.29 5.05
C ILE A 65 -4.77 -0.39 3.58
N ILE A 66 -5.69 -0.82 2.72
CA ILE A 66 -5.45 -0.93 1.27
C ILE A 66 -5.13 0.44 0.66
N LYS A 67 -5.88 1.47 1.05
CA LYS A 67 -5.68 2.84 0.58
C LYS A 67 -4.28 3.34 0.91
N TYR A 68 -3.82 3.19 2.15
CA TYR A 68 -2.49 3.62 2.55
C TYR A 68 -1.39 2.84 1.82
N PHE A 69 -1.56 1.53 1.65
CA PHE A 69 -0.60 0.71 0.90
C PHE A 69 -0.45 1.19 -0.56
N ILE A 70 -1.57 1.47 -1.23
CA ILE A 70 -1.57 1.97 -2.61
C ILE A 70 -0.91 3.35 -2.69
N TRP A 71 -1.17 4.24 -1.73
CA TRP A 71 -0.53 5.55 -1.69
C TRP A 71 0.98 5.47 -1.52
N ILE A 72 1.49 4.55 -0.69
CA ILE A 72 2.94 4.33 -0.54
C ILE A 72 3.57 3.98 -1.89
N ILE A 73 2.95 3.05 -2.64
CA ILE A 73 3.43 2.65 -3.97
C ILE A 73 3.35 3.82 -4.95
N ALA A 74 2.21 4.51 -5.00
CA ALA A 74 1.98 5.63 -5.92
C ALA A 74 2.99 6.77 -5.70
N ILE A 75 3.27 7.11 -4.44
CA ILE A 75 4.27 8.11 -4.07
C ILE A 75 5.67 7.62 -4.48
N GLY A 76 5.98 6.35 -4.27
CA GLY A 76 7.27 5.77 -4.70
C GLY A 76 7.51 5.94 -6.20
N VAL A 77 6.54 5.54 -7.01
CA VAL A 77 6.59 5.71 -8.48
C VAL A 77 6.69 7.19 -8.85
N ALA A 78 5.90 8.06 -8.21
CA ALA A 78 5.92 9.49 -8.47
C ALA A 78 7.30 10.12 -8.15
N LEU A 79 7.94 9.73 -7.05
CA LEU A 79 9.27 10.23 -6.66
C LEU A 79 10.35 9.80 -7.65
N GLU A 80 10.28 8.56 -8.15
CA GLU A 80 11.21 8.04 -9.15
C GLU A 80 11.14 8.87 -10.45
N THR A 81 9.95 9.31 -10.86
CA THR A 81 9.77 10.13 -12.07
C THR A 81 10.41 11.51 -11.98
N ILE A 82 10.56 12.04 -10.76
CA ILE A 82 11.20 13.33 -10.47
C ILE A 82 12.74 13.16 -10.32
N GLY A 83 13.25 11.93 -10.34
CA GLY A 83 14.68 11.63 -10.17
C GLY A 83 15.11 11.50 -8.71
N ILE A 84 14.16 11.45 -7.78
CA ILE A 84 14.46 11.16 -6.37
C ILE A 84 14.67 9.66 -6.22
N ARG A 85 15.77 9.27 -5.58
CA ARG A 85 16.12 7.86 -5.35
C ARG A 85 15.19 7.23 -4.32
N PHE A 86 14.06 6.68 -4.77
CA PHE A 86 13.09 5.99 -3.92
C PHE A 86 13.71 4.81 -3.16
N ASN A 87 14.72 4.14 -3.72
CA ASN A 87 15.46 3.07 -3.05
C ASN A 87 16.06 3.50 -1.70
N LEU A 88 16.50 4.75 -1.56
CA LEU A 88 17.05 5.26 -0.30
C LEU A 88 15.98 5.38 0.78
N LEU A 89 14.77 5.81 0.40
CA LEU A 89 13.60 5.86 1.28
C LEU A 89 13.20 4.45 1.72
N ILE A 90 13.10 3.49 0.79
CA ILE A 90 12.79 2.09 1.13
C ILE A 90 13.82 1.53 2.12
N ALA A 91 15.11 1.72 1.85
CA ALA A 91 16.18 1.24 2.73
C ALA A 91 16.05 1.81 4.15
N SER A 92 15.68 3.08 4.27
CA SER A 92 15.49 3.74 5.57
C SER A 92 14.21 3.27 6.26
N SER A 93 13.13 3.08 5.50
CA SER A 93 11.86 2.54 5.99
C SER A 93 11.95 1.07 6.39
N ALA A 94 12.92 0.30 5.89
CA ALA A 94 13.09 -1.10 6.26
C ALA A 94 13.33 -1.27 7.77
N ALA A 95 14.15 -0.41 8.39
CA ALA A 95 14.37 -0.44 9.83
C ALA A 95 13.08 -0.14 10.63
N LEU A 96 12.27 0.82 10.17
CA LEU A 96 10.97 1.13 10.76
C LEU A 96 10.00 -0.04 10.64
N LEU A 97 9.96 -0.70 9.47
CA LEU A 97 9.12 -1.87 9.23
C LEU A 97 9.54 -3.06 10.08
N VAL A 98 10.84 -3.27 10.29
CA VAL A 98 11.35 -4.29 11.22
C VAL A 98 10.91 -3.98 12.65
N GLY A 99 11.02 -2.72 13.10
CA GLY A 99 10.53 -2.30 14.42
C GLY A 99 9.02 -2.51 14.60
N LEU A 100 8.22 -2.18 13.58
CA LEU A 100 6.78 -2.47 13.57
C LEU A 100 6.51 -3.99 13.61
N GLY A 101 7.31 -4.78 12.89
CA GLY A 101 7.23 -6.25 12.90
C GLY A 101 7.45 -6.83 14.28
N PHE A 102 8.44 -6.34 15.03
CA PHE A 102 8.64 -6.73 16.43
C PHE A 102 7.45 -6.35 17.32
N GLY A 103 6.85 -5.16 17.12
CA GLY A 103 5.64 -4.76 17.86
C GLY A 103 4.41 -5.62 17.57
N LEU A 104 4.32 -6.18 16.35
CA LEU A 104 3.22 -7.06 15.93
C LEU A 104 3.54 -8.55 16.10
N GLN A 105 4.71 -8.90 16.63
CA GLN A 105 5.20 -10.28 16.70
C GLN A 105 4.24 -11.19 17.47
N GLN A 106 3.70 -10.73 18.61
CA GLN A 106 2.77 -11.53 19.42
C GLN A 106 1.51 -11.88 18.65
N ILE A 107 0.89 -10.88 18.01
CA ILE A 107 -0.33 -11.06 17.22
C ILE A 107 -0.07 -12.09 16.11
N PHE A 108 1.05 -11.97 15.40
CA PHE A 108 1.43 -12.96 14.39
C PHE A 108 1.62 -14.36 14.97
N SER A 109 2.27 -14.49 16.12
CA SER A 109 2.46 -15.76 16.82
C SER A 109 1.12 -16.41 17.17
N ASP A 110 0.16 -15.63 17.69
CA ASP A 110 -1.17 -16.12 18.05
C ASP A 110 -1.93 -16.62 16.81
N TYR A 111 -1.86 -15.88 15.69
CA TYR A 111 -2.47 -16.30 14.43
C TYR A 111 -1.86 -17.58 13.87
N ILE A 112 -0.52 -17.69 13.85
CA ILE A 112 0.17 -18.90 13.36
C ILE A 112 -0.15 -20.09 14.25
N SER A 113 -0.16 -19.90 15.58
CA SER A 113 -0.53 -20.95 16.53
C SER A 113 -1.95 -21.47 16.28
N GLY A 114 -2.91 -20.58 16.04
CA GLY A 114 -4.27 -20.95 15.70
C GLY A 114 -4.37 -21.79 14.41
N ILE A 115 -3.64 -21.40 13.36
CA ILE A 115 -3.59 -22.18 12.10
C ILE A 115 -2.92 -23.54 12.33
N LEU A 116 -1.82 -23.57 13.08
CA LEU A 116 -1.05 -24.79 13.36
C LEU A 116 -1.87 -25.80 14.16
N ILE A 117 -2.64 -25.34 15.15
CA ILE A 117 -3.59 -26.18 15.90
C ILE A 117 -4.59 -26.87 14.95
N LEU A 118 -5.15 -26.12 13.99
CA LEU A 118 -6.10 -26.67 13.01
C LEU A 118 -5.44 -27.69 12.07
N PHE A 119 -4.15 -27.51 11.75
CA PHE A 119 -3.39 -28.40 10.88
C PHE A 119 -2.92 -29.67 11.56
N GLU A 120 -2.42 -29.57 12.80
CA GLU A 120 -1.89 -30.71 13.54
C GLU A 120 -3.00 -31.66 13.98
N GLY A 121 -4.24 -31.17 14.13
CA GLY A 121 -5.40 -32.01 14.44
C GLY A 121 -5.31 -32.75 15.78
N ASN A 122 -4.34 -32.40 16.64
CA ASN A 122 -4.13 -32.98 17.95
C ASN A 122 -5.24 -32.63 18.95
N LEU A 123 -6.04 -31.61 18.64
CA LEU A 123 -7.16 -31.14 19.44
C LEU A 123 -8.49 -31.47 18.73
N LYS A 124 -9.36 -32.21 19.40
CA LYS A 124 -10.69 -32.55 18.90
C LYS A 124 -11.71 -31.51 19.37
N LEU A 125 -12.77 -31.35 18.58
CA LEU A 125 -13.96 -30.61 19.01
C LEU A 125 -14.51 -31.25 20.29
N ASN A 126 -14.75 -30.44 21.34
CA ASN A 126 -15.11 -30.80 22.72
C ASN A 126 -13.98 -31.23 23.67
N ASP A 127 -12.72 -31.12 23.30
CA ASP A 127 -11.64 -31.32 24.28
C ASP A 127 -11.64 -30.19 25.33
N VAL A 128 -11.58 -30.57 26.62
CA VAL A 128 -11.42 -29.63 27.73
C VAL A 128 -9.93 -29.36 27.89
N LEU A 129 -9.52 -28.12 27.61
CA LEU A 129 -8.13 -27.70 27.71
C LEU A 129 -7.90 -26.99 29.03
N GLN A 130 -6.90 -27.45 29.77
CA GLN A 130 -6.37 -26.74 30.92
C GLN A 130 -5.13 -25.98 30.47
N VAL A 131 -5.25 -24.65 30.44
CA VAL A 131 -4.16 -23.73 30.13
C VAL A 131 -3.66 -23.21 31.48
N GLU A 132 -2.36 -23.34 31.76
CA GLU A 132 -1.72 -22.72 32.92
C GLU A 132 -1.46 -21.23 32.69
#